data_AF-A0A367IUW8-F1
#
_entry.id   AF-A0A367IUW8-F1
#
_cell.length_a   1.000
_cell.length_b   1.000
_cell.length_c   1.000
_cell.angle_alpha   90.00
_cell.angle_beta   90.00
_cell.angle_gamma   90.00
#
_symmetry.space_group_name_H-M   'P 1'
#
loop_
_entity.id
_entity.type
_entity.pdbx_description
1 polymer ?
#
loop_
_entity_poly.entity_id
_entity_poly.type
_entity_poly.pdbx_seq_one_letter_code
_entity_poly.pdbx_strand_id
1 'polypeptide(L)'
;MAIVINVHERDPFKFISYPDSPTIPSIDLPDNIDDHDGNDNNDDSNNSNSDDSNISTYKNNTSNNSNKDRSKKRKLNDTVIPFCKDRLLNLMKEIVTDENPLNNNCYSKQFLTAEDQYQLMCNVFPQLRNHCSVSQLQYWIEQAKIWGKSERSRKNQRKPGRNLWVVDEQLWAFVMDTSDSVKAYWKYLQYDTKYITIGYARKSPTDETKESRIRLLQLMVNKLYFRGKCEEVFVSPICKADQPILERDSPKQNDLLLHLKGSNENISDLVARVHFSQKPFRLVIIDYAGLSTSPNDIRIFLKQCSNIKEVVVDHGSSFEILSRFDLLKNNDLEKFKCRHANIKRS
;
A
#
# COMPACT_ATOMS: atom_id res chain seq x y z
N MET A 1 26.56 20.87 49.21
CA MET A 1 26.44 21.41 47.85
C MET A 1 26.14 20.25 46.91
N ALA A 2 24.95 20.20 46.32
CA ALA A 2 24.57 19.20 45.32
C ALA A 2 23.93 19.95 44.15
N ILE A 3 24.50 19.78 42.95
CA ILE A 3 24.03 20.37 41.71
C ILE A 3 22.94 19.46 41.15
N VAL A 4 21.70 19.96 41.10
CA VAL A 4 20.58 19.28 40.44
C VAL A 4 20.63 19.64 38.95
N ILE A 5 20.95 18.66 38.10
CA ILE A 5 20.82 18.80 36.65
C ILE A 5 19.38 18.44 36.28
N ASN A 6 18.61 19.44 35.88
CA ASN A 6 17.24 19.28 35.42
C ASN A 6 17.27 18.86 33.94
N VAL A 7 17.06 17.58 33.66
CA VAL A 7 16.97 17.07 32.28
C VAL A 7 15.52 17.23 31.82
N HIS A 8 15.26 18.21 30.98
CA HIS A 8 13.99 18.29 30.25
C HIS A 8 13.96 17.24 29.15
N GLU A 9 13.16 16.20 29.37
CA GLU A 9 12.77 15.23 28.35
C GLU A 9 11.97 15.97 27.26
N ARG A 10 12.54 16.08 26.06
CA ARG A 10 11.87 16.69 24.91
C ARG A 10 11.02 15.65 24.21
N ASP A 11 9.72 15.94 24.09
CA ASP A 11 8.75 15.19 23.28
C ASP A 11 9.16 15.18 21.79
N PRO A 12 9.40 14.00 21.18
CA PRO A 12 9.83 13.90 19.78
C PRO A 12 8.74 14.28 18.76
N PHE A 13 7.51 14.62 19.17
CA PHE A 13 6.40 14.96 18.26
C PHE A 13 6.00 16.44 18.23
N LYS A 14 6.75 17.33 18.88
CA LYS A 14 6.47 18.77 18.85
C LYS A 14 7.04 19.42 17.59
N PHE A 15 6.18 19.70 16.61
CA PHE A 15 6.54 20.44 15.40
C PHE A 15 7.00 21.86 15.74
N ILE A 16 8.21 22.23 15.28
CA ILE A 16 8.73 23.59 15.32
C ILE A 16 8.17 24.31 14.09
N SER A 17 7.35 25.34 14.29
CA SER A 17 6.93 26.24 13.21
C SER A 17 8.15 27.05 12.76
N TYR A 18 8.56 26.87 11.51
CA TYR A 18 9.57 27.73 10.89
C TYR A 18 8.94 29.09 10.56
N PRO A 19 9.66 30.21 10.78
CA PRO A 19 9.20 31.51 10.29
C PRO A 19 9.12 31.51 8.76
N ASP A 20 8.10 32.18 8.23
CA ASP A 20 7.83 32.28 6.80
C ASP A 20 9.05 32.82 6.03
N SER A 21 9.33 32.20 4.89
CA SER A 21 10.46 32.59 4.04
C SER A 21 10.22 33.99 3.43
N PRO A 22 11.27 34.83 3.29
CA PRO A 22 11.11 36.19 2.77
C PRO A 22 10.60 36.18 1.33
N THR A 23 9.54 36.95 1.06
CA THR A 23 9.02 37.16 -0.29
C THR A 23 9.96 38.08 -1.07
N ILE A 24 10.48 37.59 -2.20
CA ILE A 24 11.29 38.39 -3.12
C ILE A 24 10.34 39.33 -3.90
N PRO A 25 10.60 40.64 -4.01
CA PRO A 25 9.76 41.55 -4.78
C PRO A 25 9.91 41.30 -6.28
N SER A 26 8.77 41.29 -6.99
CA SER A 26 8.74 41.31 -8.46
C SER A 26 9.39 42.59 -8.98
N ILE A 27 10.42 42.44 -9.81
CA ILE A 27 11.01 43.54 -10.58
C ILE A 27 10.29 43.56 -11.93
N ASP A 28 9.63 44.68 -12.20
CA ASP A 28 9.08 45.04 -13.50
C ASP A 28 10.20 45.14 -14.54
N LEU A 29 10.03 44.47 -15.69
CA LEU A 29 10.84 44.72 -16.88
C LEU A 29 9.96 45.43 -17.92
N PRO A 30 10.49 46.48 -18.59
CA PRO A 30 9.71 47.33 -19.47
C PRO A 30 9.56 46.75 -20.89
N ASP A 31 8.42 47.09 -21.48
CA ASP A 31 8.07 46.89 -22.88
C ASP A 31 8.88 47.77 -23.85
N ASN A 32 8.99 47.24 -25.08
CA ASN A 32 9.26 47.87 -26.38
C ASN A 32 10.72 48.18 -26.77
N ILE A 33 11.14 47.68 -27.94
CA ILE A 33 11.20 48.43 -29.22
C ILE A 33 11.73 47.52 -30.37
N ASP A 34 10.91 47.46 -31.42
CA ASP A 34 11.14 47.49 -32.89
C ASP A 34 12.13 46.59 -33.64
N ASP A 35 11.54 45.86 -34.60
CA ASP A 35 11.81 45.81 -36.06
C ASP A 35 13.22 46.08 -36.60
N HIS A 36 13.78 45.09 -37.33
CA HIS A 36 14.02 45.24 -38.77
C HIS A 36 14.44 43.95 -39.49
N ASP A 37 14.16 43.99 -40.80
CA ASP A 37 14.32 43.03 -41.89
C ASP A 37 15.70 42.38 -42.08
N GLY A 38 15.72 41.25 -42.79
CA GLY A 38 16.95 40.70 -43.34
C GLY A 38 16.79 39.35 -44.03
N ASN A 39 16.45 39.42 -45.31
CA ASN A 39 16.37 38.36 -46.32
C ASN A 39 17.68 37.57 -46.50
N ASP A 40 17.60 36.28 -46.85
CA ASP A 40 18.33 35.64 -47.97
C ASP A 40 18.41 34.09 -47.84
N ASN A 41 17.54 33.43 -48.60
CA ASN A 41 17.81 32.43 -49.64
C ASN A 41 18.99 31.44 -49.54
N ASN A 42 18.57 30.17 -49.73
CA ASN A 42 19.07 29.21 -50.73
C ASN A 42 20.03 28.07 -50.36
N ASP A 43 19.50 26.88 -50.64
CA ASP A 43 20.03 25.80 -51.48
C ASP A 43 20.96 24.73 -50.90
N ASP A 44 20.35 23.54 -50.88
CA ASP A 44 20.77 22.33 -51.58
C ASP A 44 21.91 21.42 -51.05
N SER A 45 21.42 20.24 -50.65
CA SER A 45 21.75 18.94 -51.26
C SER A 45 22.84 18.05 -50.64
N ASN A 46 22.38 16.86 -50.26
CA ASN A 46 22.89 15.52 -50.63
C ASN A 46 24.39 15.21 -50.46
N ASN A 47 24.72 14.25 -49.60
CA ASN A 47 24.71 12.80 -49.90
C ASN A 47 25.82 12.00 -49.16
N SER A 48 25.47 10.77 -48.81
CA SER A 48 26.27 9.53 -48.87
C SER A 48 27.57 9.32 -48.06
N ASN A 49 27.46 8.31 -47.16
CA ASN A 49 28.18 7.02 -47.15
C ASN A 49 29.45 6.77 -46.31
N SER A 50 29.46 5.50 -45.87
CA SER A 50 30.54 4.55 -45.56
C SER A 50 31.25 4.60 -44.20
N ASP A 51 30.96 3.56 -43.41
CA ASP A 51 31.88 2.54 -42.88
C ASP A 51 33.28 3.00 -42.46
N ASP A 52 33.67 2.78 -41.20
CA ASP A 52 34.52 1.63 -40.85
C ASP A 52 34.72 1.44 -39.34
N SER A 53 35.30 0.28 -39.03
CA SER A 53 35.36 -0.44 -37.77
C SER A 53 36.51 -0.05 -36.80
N ASN A 54 36.29 -0.41 -35.52
CA ASN A 54 37.25 -0.94 -34.52
C ASN A 54 38.19 -0.04 -33.67
N ILE A 55 38.09 -0.30 -32.35
CA ILE A 55 39.14 -0.48 -31.32
C ILE A 55 39.59 0.71 -30.41
N SER A 56 39.54 0.39 -29.11
CA SER A 56 40.43 0.77 -27.98
C SER A 56 39.97 1.80 -26.92
N THR A 57 39.72 1.23 -25.73
CA THR A 57 40.32 1.51 -24.41
C THR A 57 40.69 2.92 -23.91
N TYR A 58 40.26 3.15 -22.66
CA TYR A 58 40.82 3.98 -21.56
C TYR A 58 40.39 5.47 -21.38
N LYS A 59 39.66 5.65 -20.26
CA LYS A 59 39.83 6.63 -19.16
C LYS A 59 39.48 8.12 -19.33
N ASN A 60 38.60 8.52 -18.40
CA ASN A 60 38.60 9.71 -17.52
C ASN A 60 37.87 10.99 -17.97
N ASN A 61 36.82 11.29 -17.19
CA ASN A 61 36.36 12.57 -16.62
C ASN A 61 36.55 13.86 -17.43
N THR A 62 35.46 14.60 -17.66
CA THR A 62 35.20 15.92 -17.03
C THR A 62 33.79 16.40 -17.37
N SER A 63 33.15 17.01 -16.37
CA SER A 63 31.86 17.72 -16.40
C SER A 63 31.78 18.82 -17.46
N ASN A 64 30.62 19.00 -18.09
CA ASN A 64 30.05 20.33 -18.32
C ASN A 64 28.54 20.26 -18.57
N ASN A 65 27.82 21.08 -17.81
CA ASN A 65 26.40 21.37 -17.94
C ASN A 65 26.13 22.17 -19.21
N SER A 66 25.11 21.77 -19.96
CA SER A 66 24.32 22.70 -20.76
C SER A 66 22.87 22.22 -20.81
N ASN A 67 22.00 22.97 -20.14
CA ASN A 67 20.55 22.82 -20.18
C ASN A 67 20.03 23.02 -21.61
N LYS A 68 19.23 22.07 -22.10
CA LYS A 68 18.23 22.35 -23.13
C LYS A 68 16.98 21.52 -22.86
N ASP A 69 15.94 22.23 -22.43
CA ASP A 69 14.59 21.73 -22.19
C ASP A 69 14.04 20.98 -23.40
N ARG A 70 13.73 19.69 -23.20
CA ARG A 70 12.65 19.00 -23.91
C ARG A 70 11.98 18.01 -22.95
N SER A 71 10.71 18.27 -22.70
CA SER A 71 9.71 17.45 -22.01
C SER A 71 9.91 15.94 -22.22
N LYS A 72 10.40 15.25 -21.18
CA LYS A 72 10.48 13.78 -21.14
C LYS A 72 9.65 13.25 -19.96
N LYS A 73 8.62 12.47 -20.30
CA LYS A 73 7.95 11.50 -19.41
C LYS A 73 8.98 10.90 -18.45
N ARG A 74 8.76 11.04 -17.14
CA ARG A 74 9.56 10.34 -16.12
C ARG A 74 9.46 8.83 -16.37
N LYS A 75 10.50 8.26 -16.99
CA LYS A 75 10.76 6.82 -16.93
C LYS A 75 11.08 6.52 -15.47
N LEU A 76 10.34 5.57 -14.90
CA LEU A 76 10.66 4.95 -13.63
C LEU A 76 12.07 4.37 -13.80
N ASN A 77 13.07 4.96 -13.14
CA ASN A 77 14.41 4.37 -13.14
C ASN A 77 14.29 3.01 -12.45
N ASP A 78 14.63 1.93 -13.18
CA ASP A 78 14.89 0.60 -12.66
C ASP A 78 15.99 0.71 -11.60
N THR A 79 15.58 0.98 -10.37
CA THR A 79 16.46 0.92 -9.23
C THR A 79 16.61 -0.57 -8.98
N VAL A 80 17.65 -1.19 -9.52
CA VAL A 80 17.97 -2.59 -9.23
C VAL A 80 18.25 -2.68 -7.75
N ILE A 81 17.24 -3.07 -6.99
CA ILE A 81 17.33 -3.27 -5.56
C ILE A 81 18.38 -4.34 -5.32
N PRO A 82 19.46 -4.06 -4.57
CA PRO A 82 20.49 -5.05 -4.29
C PRO A 82 19.89 -6.25 -3.55
N PHE A 83 20.29 -7.45 -3.97
CA PHE A 83 19.85 -8.69 -3.35
C PHE A 83 20.28 -8.73 -1.87
N CYS A 84 19.31 -8.90 -0.98
CA CYS A 84 19.55 -9.02 0.45
C CYS A 84 18.84 -10.27 0.99
N LYS A 85 19.64 -11.20 1.54
CA LYS A 85 19.15 -12.47 2.12
C LYS A 85 18.07 -12.24 3.17
N ASP A 86 18.25 -11.30 4.08
CA ASP A 86 17.29 -11.08 5.18
C ASP A 86 15.97 -10.50 4.65
N ARG A 87 16.04 -9.64 3.62
CA ARG A 87 14.85 -9.14 2.94
C ARG A 87 14.10 -10.25 2.22
N LEU A 88 14.82 -11.14 1.53
CA LEU A 88 14.24 -12.32 0.88
C LEU A 88 13.51 -13.19 1.91
N LEU A 89 14.17 -13.55 3.01
CA LEU A 89 13.60 -14.41 4.05
C LEU A 89 12.39 -13.77 4.77
N ASN A 90 12.41 -12.45 4.98
CA ASN A 90 11.25 -11.75 5.53
C ASN A 90 10.07 -11.78 4.56
N LEU A 91 10.30 -11.57 3.26
CA LEU A 91 9.22 -11.64 2.29
C LEU A 91 8.67 -13.07 2.12
N MET A 92 9.54 -14.07 2.20
CA MET A 92 9.16 -15.48 2.19
C MET A 92 8.15 -15.82 3.29
N LYS A 93 8.33 -15.30 4.51
CA LYS A 93 7.38 -15.46 5.62
C LYS A 93 6.01 -14.84 5.34
N GLU A 94 6.00 -13.73 4.60
CA GLU A 94 4.76 -12.99 4.34
C GLU A 94 3.93 -13.64 3.21
N ILE A 95 4.59 -14.27 2.23
CA ILE A 95 3.91 -14.94 1.09
C ILE A 95 3.55 -16.39 1.42
N VAL A 96 4.28 -17.02 2.33
CA VAL A 96 4.13 -18.44 2.66
C VAL A 96 4.30 -18.66 4.16
N THR A 97 3.38 -19.41 4.75
CA THR A 97 3.41 -19.77 6.18
C THR A 97 3.13 -21.26 6.38
N ASP A 98 3.70 -21.85 7.43
CA ASP A 98 3.40 -23.21 7.89
C ASP A 98 2.21 -23.26 8.87
N GLU A 99 1.83 -22.11 9.41
CA GLU A 99 0.66 -21.97 10.30
C GLU A 99 -0.62 -21.74 9.49
N ASN A 100 -1.77 -22.20 10.00
CA ASN A 100 -3.05 -21.95 9.35
C ASN A 100 -3.42 -20.46 9.49
N PRO A 101 -3.52 -19.68 8.39
CA PRO A 101 -3.78 -18.25 8.46
C PRO A 101 -5.24 -17.91 8.78
N LEU A 102 -6.11 -18.90 9.05
CA LEU A 102 -7.55 -18.77 9.34
C LEU A 102 -8.36 -18.08 8.21
N ASN A 103 -7.73 -17.83 7.06
CA ASN A 103 -8.32 -17.23 5.88
C ASN A 103 -8.12 -18.14 4.66
N ASN A 104 -8.87 -19.24 4.62
CA ASN A 104 -8.83 -20.24 3.54
C ASN A 104 -9.18 -19.68 2.15
N ASN A 105 -9.69 -18.45 2.09
CA ASN A 105 -10.09 -17.79 0.86
C ASN A 105 -8.94 -17.10 0.14
N CYS A 106 -7.89 -16.71 0.87
CA CYS A 106 -6.73 -16.00 0.32
C CYS A 106 -5.46 -16.85 0.29
N TYR A 107 -5.50 -18.00 0.96
CA TYR A 107 -4.39 -18.95 1.02
C TYR A 107 -4.84 -20.30 0.50
N SER A 108 -3.96 -20.96 -0.24
CA SER A 108 -4.13 -22.33 -0.69
C SER A 108 -3.14 -23.22 0.03
N LYS A 109 -3.63 -24.31 0.65
CA LYS A 109 -2.76 -25.31 1.28
C LYS A 109 -2.15 -26.20 0.20
N GLN A 110 -0.84 -26.22 0.10
CA GLN A 110 -0.10 -26.95 -0.92
C GLN A 110 1.07 -27.72 -0.30
N PHE A 111 1.39 -28.90 -0.84
CA PHE A 111 2.64 -29.60 -0.52
C PHE A 111 3.70 -29.16 -1.52
N LEU A 112 4.66 -28.35 -1.07
CA LEU A 112 5.72 -27.80 -1.93
C LEU A 112 7.04 -28.54 -1.69
N THR A 113 7.61 -29.12 -2.74
CA THR A 113 9.00 -29.63 -2.71
C THR A 113 10.00 -28.47 -2.64
N ALA A 114 11.28 -28.80 -2.42
CA ALA A 114 12.34 -27.78 -2.45
C ALA A 114 12.39 -27.01 -3.78
N GLU A 115 12.11 -27.69 -4.89
CA GLU A 115 12.06 -27.07 -6.22
C GLU A 115 10.83 -26.16 -6.36
N ASP A 116 9.66 -26.62 -5.91
CA ASP A 116 8.43 -25.81 -5.98
C ASP A 116 8.57 -24.54 -5.13
N GLN A 117 9.16 -24.65 -3.94
CA GLN A 117 9.48 -23.50 -3.07
C GLN A 117 10.41 -22.51 -3.77
N TYR A 118 11.43 -23.00 -4.48
CA TYR A 118 12.38 -22.17 -5.20
C TYR A 118 11.74 -21.49 -6.42
N GLN A 119 10.92 -22.20 -7.20
CA GLN A 119 10.20 -21.62 -8.33
C GLN A 119 9.16 -20.58 -7.88
N LEU A 120 8.44 -20.84 -6.79
CA LEU A 120 7.53 -19.87 -6.17
C LEU A 120 8.28 -18.57 -5.84
N MET A 121 9.47 -18.67 -5.26
CA MET A 121 10.29 -17.50 -4.97
C MET A 121 10.90 -16.84 -6.21
N CYS A 122 11.15 -17.58 -7.29
CA CYS A 122 11.55 -17.00 -8.57
C CYS A 122 10.43 -16.18 -9.22
N ASN A 123 9.16 -16.56 -9.04
CA ASN A 123 8.04 -15.78 -9.56
C ASN A 123 7.91 -14.44 -8.83
N VAL A 124 8.22 -14.43 -7.53
CA VAL A 124 8.24 -13.23 -6.69
C VAL A 124 9.50 -12.38 -6.94
N PHE A 125 10.65 -13.04 -7.11
CA PHE A 125 11.95 -12.44 -7.37
C PHE A 125 12.59 -13.06 -8.60
N PRO A 126 12.33 -12.54 -9.81
CA PRO A 126 12.86 -13.10 -11.05
C PRO A 126 14.39 -13.22 -11.07
N GLN A 127 15.08 -12.30 -10.37
CA GLN A 127 16.54 -12.26 -10.28
C GLN A 127 17.12 -13.27 -9.27
N LEU A 128 16.30 -13.98 -8.49
CA LEU A 128 16.75 -14.95 -7.49
C LEU A 128 17.68 -16.02 -8.09
N ARG A 129 17.42 -16.39 -9.35
CA ARG A 129 18.20 -17.35 -10.14
C ARG A 129 19.68 -16.96 -10.28
N ASN A 130 19.99 -15.67 -10.18
CA ASN A 130 21.35 -15.14 -10.29
C ASN A 130 22.07 -15.09 -8.93
N HIS A 131 21.37 -15.34 -7.82
CA HIS A 131 21.86 -15.08 -6.47
C HIS A 131 21.92 -16.31 -5.56
N CYS A 132 21.10 -17.33 -5.79
CA CYS A 132 21.15 -18.55 -5.00
C CYS A 132 20.68 -19.77 -5.77
N SER A 133 21.15 -20.95 -5.40
CA SER A 133 20.61 -22.22 -5.88
C SER A 133 19.47 -22.71 -4.98
N VAL A 134 18.75 -23.74 -5.43
CA VAL A 134 17.70 -24.41 -4.65
C VAL A 134 18.24 -24.85 -3.29
N SER A 135 19.38 -25.53 -3.25
CA SER A 135 20.01 -26.01 -2.02
C SER A 135 20.38 -24.86 -1.07
N GLN A 136 20.88 -23.75 -1.63
CA GLN A 136 21.24 -22.58 -0.83
C GLN A 136 20.01 -21.91 -0.21
N LEU A 137 18.91 -21.80 -0.96
CA LEU A 137 17.65 -21.28 -0.43
C LEU A 137 17.11 -22.18 0.70
N GLN A 138 17.13 -23.50 0.51
CA GLN A 138 16.70 -24.46 1.54
C GLN A 138 17.54 -24.35 2.81
N TYR A 139 18.86 -24.24 2.67
CA TYR A 139 19.76 -24.01 3.80
C TYR A 139 19.37 -22.73 4.56
N TRP A 140 19.08 -21.63 3.86
CA TRP A 140 18.65 -20.39 4.51
C TRP A 140 17.30 -20.51 5.22
N ILE A 141 16.32 -21.19 4.63
CA ILE A 141 15.02 -21.47 5.24
C ILE A 141 15.19 -22.23 6.56
N GLU A 142 16.04 -23.26 6.56
CA GLU A 142 16.30 -24.09 7.75
C GLU A 142 17.00 -23.30 8.85
N GLN A 143 18.00 -22.49 8.49
CA GLN A 143 18.70 -21.62 9.44
C GLN A 143 17.76 -20.58 10.06
N ALA A 144 16.88 -19.99 9.26
CA ALA A 144 15.94 -18.97 9.70
C ALA A 144 14.67 -19.54 10.36
N LYS A 145 14.44 -20.86 10.26
CA LYS A 145 13.30 -21.60 10.84
C LYS A 145 11.93 -21.07 10.42
N ILE A 146 11.76 -20.72 9.14
CA ILE A 146 10.61 -19.91 8.69
C ILE A 146 9.41 -20.69 8.16
N TRP A 147 9.55 -22.00 7.89
CA TRP A 147 8.51 -22.86 7.26
C TRP A 147 8.45 -24.27 7.88
N GLY A 148 8.87 -24.41 9.13
CA GLY A 148 8.86 -25.70 9.81
C GLY A 148 9.75 -26.79 9.17
N LYS A 149 9.53 -28.03 9.62
CA LYS A 149 10.35 -29.20 9.23
C LYS A 149 9.92 -29.75 7.87
N SER A 150 10.89 -30.29 7.11
CA SER A 150 10.58 -31.01 5.88
C SER A 150 9.98 -32.38 6.18
N GLU A 151 8.93 -32.73 5.43
CA GLU A 151 8.23 -34.01 5.48
C GLU A 151 8.30 -34.71 4.13
N ARG A 152 8.16 -36.05 4.13
CA ARG A 152 8.08 -36.84 2.90
C ARG A 152 6.61 -37.14 2.56
N SER A 153 6.14 -36.65 1.42
CA SER A 153 4.78 -36.94 0.96
C SER A 153 4.69 -38.32 0.30
N ARG A 154 3.73 -39.14 0.73
CA ARG A 154 3.43 -40.44 0.09
C ARG A 154 2.83 -40.28 -1.32
N LYS A 155 2.20 -39.13 -1.62
CA LYS A 155 1.58 -38.85 -2.93
C LYS A 155 2.59 -38.35 -3.98
N ASN A 156 3.64 -37.63 -3.57
CA ASN A 156 4.64 -37.04 -4.50
C ASN A 156 5.95 -37.85 -4.54
N GLN A 157 5.86 -39.15 -4.84
CA GLN A 157 7.04 -40.02 -5.02
C GLN A 157 8.02 -40.04 -3.82
N ARG A 158 7.55 -39.77 -2.59
CA ARG A 158 8.37 -39.69 -1.36
C ARG A 158 9.44 -38.58 -1.38
N LYS A 159 9.33 -37.60 -2.29
CA LYS A 159 10.22 -36.43 -2.29
C LYS A 159 10.02 -35.60 -1.01
N PRO A 160 11.11 -35.08 -0.42
CA PRO A 160 11.03 -34.18 0.72
C PRO A 160 10.41 -32.84 0.29
N GLY A 161 9.53 -32.31 1.12
CA GLY A 161 8.83 -31.04 0.90
C GLY A 161 8.23 -30.52 2.21
N ARG A 162 7.32 -29.55 2.11
CA ARG A 162 6.63 -28.95 3.25
C ARG A 162 5.16 -28.71 2.91
N ASN A 163 4.28 -28.90 3.89
CA ASN A 163 2.88 -28.52 3.78
C ASN A 163 2.76 -27.04 4.15
N LEU A 164 2.53 -26.17 3.17
CA LEU A 164 2.55 -24.73 3.34
C LEU A 164 1.26 -24.09 2.84
N TRP A 165 0.90 -22.97 3.46
CA TRP A 165 -0.17 -22.10 3.02
C TRP A 165 0.44 -21.00 2.15
N VAL A 166 0.07 -20.99 0.88
CA VAL A 166 0.62 -20.06 -0.11
C VAL A 166 -0.42 -18.99 -0.40
N VAL A 167 -0.01 -17.72 -0.29
CA VAL A 167 -0.83 -16.58 -0.72
C VAL A 167 -1.07 -16.65 -2.22
N ASP A 168 -2.33 -16.48 -2.63
CA ASP A 168 -2.70 -16.42 -4.04
C ASP A 168 -1.91 -15.33 -4.78
N GLU A 169 -1.42 -15.63 -5.98
CA GLU A 169 -0.49 -14.81 -6.76
C GLU A 169 -1.02 -13.38 -6.98
N GLN A 170 -2.34 -13.25 -7.16
CA GLN A 170 -3.00 -11.96 -7.37
C GLN A 170 -2.85 -11.01 -6.17
N LEU A 171 -2.44 -11.53 -5.01
CA LEU A 171 -2.40 -10.80 -3.73
C LEU A 171 -0.99 -10.38 -3.36
N TRP A 172 0.03 -10.88 -4.06
CA TRP A 172 1.44 -10.60 -3.74
C TRP A 172 1.76 -9.11 -3.72
N ALA A 173 1.18 -8.32 -4.61
CA ALA A 173 1.41 -6.87 -4.63
C ALA A 173 1.09 -6.18 -3.28
N PHE A 174 0.09 -6.69 -2.54
CA PHE A 174 -0.28 -6.15 -1.23
C PHE A 174 0.64 -6.64 -0.11
N VAL A 175 1.13 -7.88 -0.24
CA VAL A 175 2.04 -8.53 0.71
C VAL A 175 3.45 -7.95 0.60
N MET A 176 3.89 -7.66 -0.62
CA MET A 176 5.23 -7.16 -0.92
C MET A 176 5.39 -5.65 -0.75
N ASP A 177 4.37 -4.96 -0.25
CA ASP A 177 4.47 -3.53 -0.04
C ASP A 177 5.49 -3.22 1.05
N THR A 178 6.66 -2.75 0.62
CA THR A 178 7.85 -2.61 1.47
C THR A 178 8.10 -1.18 1.91
N SER A 179 7.12 -0.28 1.73
CA SER A 179 7.21 1.09 2.23
C SER A 179 7.56 1.08 3.72
N ASP A 180 8.50 1.93 4.12
CA ASP A 180 8.94 1.99 5.52
C ASP A 180 7.80 2.40 6.45
N SER A 181 6.83 3.18 5.96
CA SER A 181 5.61 3.52 6.69
C SER A 181 4.71 2.30 6.91
N VAL A 182 4.59 1.41 5.92
CA VAL A 182 3.81 0.16 6.06
C VAL A 182 4.45 -0.76 7.08
N LYS A 183 5.77 -0.93 7.01
CA LYS A 183 6.52 -1.72 8.00
C LYS A 183 6.40 -1.13 9.41
N ALA A 184 6.44 0.19 9.54
CA ALA A 184 6.25 0.86 10.83
C ALA A 184 4.85 0.58 11.39
N TYR A 185 3.81 0.62 10.56
CA TYR A 185 2.45 0.24 10.95
C TYR A 185 2.34 -1.23 11.37
N TRP A 186 2.95 -2.16 10.62
CA TRP A 186 2.95 -3.58 10.99
C TRP A 186 3.71 -3.84 12.28
N LYS A 187 4.82 -3.13 12.51
CA LYS A 187 5.53 -3.18 13.79
C LYS A 187 4.67 -2.64 14.93
N TYR A 188 3.94 -1.54 14.71
CA TYR A 188 2.98 -1.01 15.68
C TYR A 188 1.89 -2.03 16.04
N LEU A 189 1.32 -2.74 15.05
CA LEU A 189 0.36 -3.82 15.27
C LEU A 189 0.91 -4.96 16.15
N GLN A 190 2.16 -5.36 15.93
CA GLN A 190 2.78 -6.46 16.70
C GLN A 190 2.88 -6.17 18.20
N TYR A 191 3.06 -4.90 18.59
CA TYR A 191 3.16 -4.51 19.99
C TYR A 191 1.80 -4.14 20.62
N ASP A 192 0.76 -3.94 19.81
CA ASP A 192 -0.55 -3.47 20.28
C ASP A 192 -1.65 -4.53 20.10
N THR A 193 -1.46 -5.67 20.77
CA THR A 193 -2.34 -6.85 20.70
C THR A 193 -3.69 -6.68 21.42
N LYS A 194 -3.97 -5.47 21.94
CA LYS A 194 -5.20 -5.21 22.71
C LYS A 194 -6.43 -5.05 21.83
N TYR A 195 -6.24 -4.69 20.56
CA TYR A 195 -7.31 -4.43 19.61
C TYR A 195 -7.56 -5.62 18.69
N ILE A 196 -8.83 -5.84 18.36
CA ILE A 196 -9.20 -6.62 17.16
C ILE A 196 -9.12 -5.67 15.96
N THR A 197 -8.38 -6.06 14.92
CA THR A 197 -8.26 -5.23 13.71
C THR A 197 -9.32 -5.64 12.71
N ILE A 198 -10.25 -4.75 12.38
CA ILE A 198 -11.31 -4.99 11.39
C ILE A 198 -11.20 -4.01 10.24
N GLY A 199 -11.52 -4.46 9.03
CA GLY A 199 -11.52 -3.65 7.83
C GLY A 199 -12.93 -3.27 7.40
N TYR A 200 -13.08 -2.09 6.82
CA TYR A 200 -14.30 -1.71 6.12
C TYR A 200 -13.99 -1.15 4.73
N ALA A 201 -14.70 -1.66 3.73
CA ALA A 201 -14.64 -1.18 2.36
C ALA A 201 -16.03 -0.79 1.86
N ARG A 202 -16.08 0.18 0.95
CA ARG A 202 -17.30 0.52 0.24
C ARG A 202 -17.01 0.85 -1.21
N LYS A 203 -18.05 0.82 -2.05
CA LYS A 203 -17.95 1.33 -3.42
C LYS A 203 -19.15 2.17 -3.83
N SER A 204 -18.87 3.31 -4.45
CA SER A 204 -19.91 4.21 -4.97
C SER A 204 -20.69 3.57 -6.11
N PRO A 205 -21.96 3.94 -6.31
CA PRO A 205 -22.68 3.64 -7.54
C PRO A 205 -21.96 4.31 -8.72
N THR A 206 -21.76 3.56 -9.79
CA THR A 206 -20.92 3.92 -10.93
C THR A 206 -21.24 2.93 -12.06
N ASP A 207 -20.98 3.29 -13.30
CA ASP A 207 -21.46 2.63 -14.53
C ASP A 207 -20.70 1.34 -14.92
N GLU A 208 -19.94 0.77 -14.00
CA GLU A 208 -19.23 -0.49 -14.23
C GLU A 208 -20.14 -1.72 -14.24
N THR A 209 -19.62 -2.80 -14.85
CA THR A 209 -20.31 -4.10 -14.81
C THR A 209 -20.29 -4.73 -13.42
N LYS A 210 -21.21 -5.68 -13.18
CA LYS A 210 -21.27 -6.46 -11.93
C LYS A 210 -19.94 -7.15 -11.63
N GLU A 211 -19.32 -7.76 -12.64
CA GLU A 211 -18.05 -8.48 -12.54
C GLU A 211 -16.90 -7.53 -12.21
N SER A 212 -16.88 -6.36 -12.85
CA SER A 212 -15.89 -5.33 -12.57
C SER A 212 -16.01 -4.81 -11.15
N ARG A 213 -17.23 -4.60 -10.66
CA ARG A 213 -17.50 -4.21 -9.28
C ARG A 213 -17.04 -5.26 -8.28
N ILE A 214 -17.38 -6.53 -8.49
CA ILE A 214 -16.94 -7.66 -7.66
C ILE A 214 -15.41 -7.71 -7.62
N ARG A 215 -14.73 -7.63 -8.77
CA ARG A 215 -13.26 -7.63 -8.85
C ARG A 215 -12.64 -6.47 -8.07
N LEU A 216 -13.17 -5.25 -8.21
CA LEU A 216 -12.66 -4.08 -7.51
C LEU A 216 -12.88 -4.16 -5.99
N LEU A 217 -14.06 -4.62 -5.57
CA LEU A 217 -14.34 -4.86 -4.15
C LEU A 217 -13.44 -5.96 -3.58
N GLN A 218 -13.20 -7.04 -4.32
CA GLN A 218 -12.28 -8.10 -3.91
C GLN A 218 -10.86 -7.56 -3.71
N LEU A 219 -10.36 -6.69 -4.61
CA LEU A 219 -9.07 -6.02 -4.43
C LEU A 219 -9.02 -5.17 -3.15
N MET A 220 -10.11 -4.48 -2.81
CA MET A 220 -10.21 -3.73 -1.55
C MET A 220 -10.20 -4.66 -0.33
N VAL A 221 -10.96 -5.75 -0.36
CA VAL A 221 -10.98 -6.76 0.72
C VAL A 221 -9.59 -7.34 0.93
N ASN A 222 -8.93 -7.75 -0.15
CA ASN A 222 -7.58 -8.29 -0.12
C ASN A 222 -6.59 -7.27 0.46
N LYS A 223 -6.66 -6.01 0.02
CA LYS A 223 -5.82 -4.93 0.55
C LYS A 223 -6.00 -4.78 2.07
N LEU A 224 -7.23 -4.82 2.57
CA LEU A 224 -7.50 -4.74 4.02
C LEU A 224 -6.91 -5.92 4.80
N TYR A 225 -7.00 -7.15 4.28
CA TYR A 225 -6.38 -8.32 4.90
C TYR A 225 -4.85 -8.25 4.89
N PHE A 226 -4.24 -8.08 3.72
CA PHE A 226 -2.80 -8.23 3.57
C PHE A 226 -2.00 -7.01 4.02
N ARG A 227 -2.48 -5.83 3.63
CA ARG A 227 -1.79 -4.57 3.92
C ARG A 227 -2.27 -3.98 5.24
N GLY A 228 -3.59 -4.00 5.47
CA GLY A 228 -4.21 -3.52 6.71
C GLY A 228 -4.07 -4.46 7.91
N LYS A 229 -3.71 -5.73 7.67
CA LYS A 229 -3.62 -6.82 8.68
C LYS A 229 -4.95 -7.01 9.45
N CYS A 230 -6.07 -6.90 8.75
CA CYS A 230 -7.39 -7.11 9.34
C CYS A 230 -7.67 -8.60 9.58
N GLU A 231 -8.39 -8.89 10.66
CA GLU A 231 -8.91 -10.22 11.00
C GLU A 231 -10.27 -10.48 10.33
N GLU A 232 -11.11 -9.44 10.24
CA GLU A 232 -12.44 -9.47 9.63
C GLU A 232 -12.62 -8.25 8.72
N VAL A 233 -13.30 -8.40 7.58
CA VAL A 233 -13.53 -7.30 6.63
C VAL A 233 -15.00 -7.21 6.24
N PHE A 234 -15.61 -6.04 6.40
CA PHE A 234 -17.01 -5.78 6.05
C PHE A 234 -17.10 -4.87 4.83
N VAL A 235 -18.14 -5.06 4.01
CA VAL A 235 -18.24 -4.39 2.72
C VAL A 235 -19.64 -3.82 2.48
N SER A 236 -19.72 -2.55 2.05
CA SER A 236 -20.93 -1.96 1.46
C SER A 236 -20.77 -1.85 -0.06
N PRO A 237 -21.30 -2.79 -0.86
CA PRO A 237 -20.97 -2.93 -2.28
C PRO A 237 -21.46 -1.76 -3.15
N ILE A 238 -22.56 -1.12 -2.75
CA ILE A 238 -23.20 -0.02 -3.48
C ILE A 238 -23.71 1.03 -2.48
N CYS A 239 -22.91 2.06 -2.21
CA CYS A 239 -23.36 3.19 -1.38
C CYS A 239 -22.60 4.46 -1.71
N LYS A 240 -23.24 5.63 -1.60
CA LYS A 240 -22.55 6.90 -1.82
C LYS A 240 -21.62 7.22 -0.64
N ALA A 241 -20.63 8.08 -0.89
CA ALA A 241 -19.64 8.45 0.13
C ALA A 241 -20.25 9.29 1.26
N ASP A 242 -21.25 10.09 0.91
CA ASP A 242 -22.04 10.98 1.75
C ASP A 242 -23.34 10.32 2.24
N GLN A 243 -23.59 9.05 1.92
CA GLN A 243 -24.71 8.31 2.48
C GLN A 243 -24.40 7.94 3.94
N PRO A 244 -25.36 8.15 4.88
CA PRO A 244 -25.19 7.83 6.29
C PRO A 244 -24.71 6.39 6.50
N ILE A 245 -23.62 6.22 7.25
CA ILE A 245 -22.93 4.92 7.39
C ILE A 245 -23.88 3.84 7.91
N LEU A 246 -24.67 4.16 8.94
CA LEU A 246 -25.57 3.21 9.60
C LEU A 246 -26.80 2.81 8.77
N GLU A 247 -27.06 3.50 7.65
CA GLU A 247 -28.20 3.26 6.77
C GLU A 247 -27.80 2.56 5.46
N ARG A 248 -26.51 2.25 5.28
CA ARG A 248 -26.03 1.57 4.08
C ARG A 248 -26.54 0.13 4.06
N ASP A 249 -26.67 -0.40 2.85
CA ASP A 249 -27.05 -1.78 2.59
C ASP A 249 -28.45 -2.15 3.12
N SER A 250 -29.33 -1.16 3.34
CA SER A 250 -30.74 -1.36 3.66
C SER A 250 -31.63 -0.98 2.45
N PRO A 251 -32.45 -1.92 1.91
CA PRO A 251 -32.52 -3.35 2.25
C PRO A 251 -31.27 -4.12 1.79
N LYS A 252 -31.02 -5.29 2.41
CA LYS A 252 -29.81 -6.11 2.19
C LYS A 252 -29.60 -6.45 0.71
N GLN A 253 -28.47 -5.99 0.16
CA GLN A 253 -28.02 -6.30 -1.20
C GLN A 253 -27.14 -7.56 -1.19
N ASN A 254 -27.76 -8.73 -1.11
CA ASN A 254 -27.03 -10.00 -0.90
C ASN A 254 -26.25 -10.49 -2.13
N ASP A 255 -26.73 -10.20 -3.35
CA ASP A 255 -26.21 -10.84 -4.57
C ASP A 255 -24.75 -10.53 -4.88
N LEU A 256 -24.20 -9.41 -4.41
CA LEU A 256 -22.80 -9.04 -4.63
C LEU A 256 -21.89 -9.65 -3.57
N LEU A 257 -22.31 -9.64 -2.31
CA LEU A 257 -21.52 -10.12 -1.18
C LEU A 257 -21.24 -11.62 -1.28
N LEU A 258 -22.19 -12.41 -1.83
CA LEU A 258 -22.02 -13.84 -2.09
C LEU A 258 -20.84 -14.17 -3.00
N HIS A 259 -20.40 -13.23 -3.84
CA HIS A 259 -19.27 -13.41 -4.75
C HIS A 259 -17.95 -12.85 -4.19
N LEU A 260 -17.98 -12.19 -3.03
CA LEU A 260 -16.77 -11.66 -2.38
C LEU A 260 -16.19 -12.67 -1.40
N LYS A 261 -14.99 -13.14 -1.71
CA LYS A 261 -14.24 -14.04 -0.86
C LYS A 261 -13.62 -13.28 0.30
N GLY A 262 -13.82 -13.79 1.52
CA GLY A 262 -13.29 -13.18 2.74
C GLY A 262 -14.07 -11.97 3.24
N SER A 263 -15.23 -11.65 2.67
CA SER A 263 -16.12 -10.65 3.27
C SER A 263 -16.87 -11.25 4.46
N ASN A 264 -16.91 -10.55 5.59
CA ASN A 264 -17.69 -10.85 6.79
C ASN A 264 -19.06 -10.16 6.77
N GLU A 265 -19.70 -10.05 5.60
CA GLU A 265 -20.97 -9.34 5.37
C GLU A 265 -20.88 -7.80 5.28
N ASN A 266 -21.96 -7.08 5.65
CA ASN A 266 -22.18 -5.66 5.39
C ASN A 266 -22.01 -4.78 6.66
N ILE A 267 -22.34 -3.48 6.55
CA ILE A 267 -22.17 -2.53 7.67
C ILE A 267 -23.03 -2.88 8.89
N SER A 268 -24.22 -3.47 8.72
CA SER A 268 -25.08 -3.85 9.84
C SER A 268 -24.44 -4.95 10.67
N ASP A 269 -23.79 -5.90 10.00
CA ASP A 269 -23.06 -6.99 10.62
C ASP A 269 -21.79 -6.48 11.33
N LEU A 270 -21.09 -5.49 10.76
CA LEU A 270 -20.00 -4.78 11.44
C LEU A 270 -20.48 -4.13 12.75
N VAL A 271 -21.57 -3.36 12.69
CA VAL A 271 -22.12 -2.66 13.85
C VAL A 271 -22.50 -3.66 14.95
N ALA A 272 -23.16 -4.76 14.58
CA ALA A 272 -23.49 -5.83 15.52
C ALA A 272 -22.20 -6.46 16.12
N ARG A 273 -21.22 -6.79 15.28
CA ARG A 273 -19.93 -7.38 15.71
C ARG A 273 -19.20 -6.50 16.73
N VAL A 274 -19.21 -5.19 16.52
CA VAL A 274 -18.59 -4.21 17.42
C VAL A 274 -19.41 -4.03 18.70
N HIS A 275 -20.73 -3.97 18.59
CA HIS A 275 -21.64 -3.76 19.71
C HIS A 275 -21.60 -4.92 20.73
N PHE A 276 -21.59 -6.17 20.25
CA PHE A 276 -21.63 -7.34 21.12
C PHE A 276 -20.27 -7.79 21.66
N SER A 277 -19.18 -7.21 21.19
CA SER A 277 -17.84 -7.56 21.66
C SER A 277 -17.42 -6.70 22.85
N GLN A 278 -16.72 -7.31 23.82
CA GLN A 278 -16.11 -6.60 24.93
C GLN A 278 -14.68 -6.12 24.60
N LYS A 279 -14.12 -6.56 23.48
CA LYS A 279 -12.77 -6.18 23.03
C LYS A 279 -12.81 -4.86 22.28
N PRO A 280 -11.79 -4.01 22.43
CA PRO A 280 -11.70 -2.79 21.65
C PRO A 280 -11.29 -3.09 20.21
N PHE A 281 -11.72 -2.24 19.27
CA PHE A 281 -11.45 -2.42 17.84
C PHE A 281 -10.60 -1.29 17.26
N ARG A 282 -9.79 -1.69 16.28
CA ARG A 282 -9.13 -0.84 15.30
C ARG A 282 -9.85 -0.99 13.97
N LEU A 283 -10.41 0.10 13.45
CA LEU A 283 -11.10 0.07 12.15
C LEU A 283 -10.15 0.57 11.05
N VAL A 284 -9.81 -0.30 10.10
CA VAL A 284 -8.98 0.05 8.94
C VAL A 284 -9.85 0.38 7.73
N ILE A 285 -9.56 1.49 7.06
CA ILE A 285 -10.27 1.95 5.87
C ILE A 285 -9.27 2.32 4.76
N ILE A 286 -9.73 2.26 3.51
CA ILE A 286 -8.94 2.68 2.34
C ILE A 286 -9.33 4.11 1.98
N ASP A 287 -8.43 5.06 2.26
CA ASP A 287 -8.67 6.50 2.13
C ASP A 287 -9.85 7.02 2.98
N TYR A 288 -9.93 8.33 3.19
CA TYR A 288 -10.99 8.97 3.98
C TYR A 288 -12.38 8.67 3.43
N ALA A 289 -12.53 8.77 2.10
CA ALA A 289 -13.80 8.49 1.44
C ALA A 289 -14.20 7.02 1.49
N GLY A 290 -13.31 6.11 1.91
CA GLY A 290 -13.60 4.70 2.17
C GLY A 290 -14.55 4.50 3.34
N LEU A 291 -14.55 5.40 4.33
CA LEU A 291 -15.54 5.40 5.41
C LEU A 291 -16.73 6.27 5.06
N SER A 292 -16.54 7.58 4.97
CA SER A 292 -17.57 8.55 4.60
C SER A 292 -16.93 9.89 4.27
N THR A 293 -17.60 10.72 3.48
CA THR A 293 -17.21 12.12 3.26
C THR A 293 -17.94 13.10 4.19
N SER A 294 -18.81 12.60 5.08
CA SER A 294 -19.56 13.37 6.06
C SER A 294 -18.95 13.22 7.46
N PRO A 295 -18.30 14.26 8.00
CA PRO A 295 -17.80 14.29 9.38
C PRO A 295 -18.87 13.98 10.42
N ASN A 296 -20.11 14.44 10.19
CA ASN A 296 -21.22 14.22 11.10
C ASN A 296 -21.63 12.74 11.14
N ASP A 297 -21.66 12.07 9.99
CA ASP A 297 -22.03 10.66 9.93
C ASP A 297 -20.99 9.78 10.62
N ILE A 298 -19.71 10.11 10.46
CA ILE A 298 -18.61 9.42 11.16
C ILE A 298 -18.73 9.66 12.67
N ARG A 299 -19.06 10.88 13.10
CA ARG A 299 -19.30 11.19 14.51
C ARG A 299 -20.44 10.35 15.08
N ILE A 300 -21.56 10.23 14.37
CA ILE A 300 -22.71 9.41 14.78
C ILE A 300 -22.30 7.94 14.85
N PHE A 301 -21.64 7.43 13.82
CA PHE A 301 -21.13 6.06 13.76
C PHE A 301 -20.19 5.73 14.93
N LEU A 302 -19.18 6.56 15.20
CA LEU A 302 -18.22 6.33 16.31
C LEU A 302 -18.84 6.51 17.70
N LYS A 303 -19.94 7.26 17.82
CA LYS A 303 -20.72 7.31 19.06
C LYS A 303 -21.46 5.99 19.28
N GLN A 304 -22.11 5.47 18.25
CA GLN A 304 -22.83 4.19 18.28
C GLN A 304 -21.88 3.00 18.51
N CYS A 305 -20.77 2.98 17.79
CA CYS A 305 -19.74 1.95 17.85
C CYS A 305 -18.63 2.33 18.84
N SER A 306 -19.00 2.49 20.12
CA SER A 306 -18.07 3.01 21.14
C SER A 306 -16.84 2.14 21.42
N ASN A 307 -16.87 0.86 21.02
CA ASN A 307 -15.75 -0.08 21.11
C ASN A 307 -14.69 0.12 20.02
N ILE A 308 -14.99 0.84 18.93
CA ILE A 308 -13.96 1.32 18.02
C ILE A 308 -13.15 2.38 18.76
N LYS A 309 -11.86 2.15 18.95
CA LYS A 309 -11.00 3.10 19.70
C LYS A 309 -10.05 3.86 18.81
N GLU A 310 -9.80 3.38 17.59
CA GLU A 310 -9.04 4.10 16.58
C GLU A 310 -9.51 3.73 15.18
N VAL A 311 -9.31 4.66 14.25
CA VAL A 311 -9.53 4.49 12.82
C VAL A 311 -8.18 4.64 12.13
N VAL A 312 -7.83 3.67 11.30
CA VAL A 312 -6.59 3.65 10.54
C VAL A 312 -6.92 3.89 9.07
N VAL A 313 -6.33 4.93 8.49
CA VAL A 313 -6.54 5.31 7.09
C VAL A 313 -5.34 4.87 6.27
N ASP A 314 -5.58 4.02 5.27
CA ASP A 314 -4.57 3.60 4.31
C ASP A 314 -4.54 4.56 3.11
N HIS A 315 -3.49 5.38 3.03
CA HIS A 315 -3.24 6.32 1.94
C HIS A 315 -2.48 5.69 0.75
N GLY A 316 -2.21 4.38 0.81
CA GLY A 316 -1.45 3.64 -0.19
C GLY A 316 0.06 3.73 -0.01
N SER A 317 0.63 4.91 0.25
CA SER A 317 2.05 5.04 0.60
C SER A 317 2.32 4.89 2.09
N SER A 318 1.32 5.23 2.92
CA SER A 318 1.42 5.28 4.38
C SER A 318 0.11 4.91 5.06
N PHE A 319 0.20 4.70 6.37
CA PHE A 319 -0.94 4.58 7.27
C PHE A 319 -1.00 5.77 8.22
N GLU A 320 -2.20 6.29 8.43
CA GLU A 320 -2.50 7.31 9.43
C GLU A 320 -3.40 6.70 10.50
N ILE A 321 -3.02 6.82 11.77
CA ILE A 321 -3.78 6.29 12.91
C ILE A 321 -4.45 7.47 13.61
N LEU A 322 -5.78 7.44 13.69
CA LEU A 322 -6.60 8.47 14.32
C LEU A 322 -7.32 7.87 15.53
N SER A 323 -7.03 8.38 16.73
CA SER A 323 -7.75 7.90 17.91
C SER A 323 -9.21 8.36 17.87
N ARG A 324 -10.12 7.57 18.45
CA ARG A 324 -11.53 7.96 18.59
C ARG A 324 -11.66 9.25 19.40
N PHE A 325 -10.78 9.48 20.37
CA PHE A 325 -10.79 10.71 21.15
C PHE A 325 -10.54 11.92 20.25
N ASP A 326 -9.48 11.88 19.43
CA ASP A 326 -9.12 12.98 18.54
C ASP A 326 -10.19 13.22 17.47
N LEU A 327 -10.76 12.14 16.90
CA LEU A 327 -11.89 12.25 15.98
C LEU A 327 -13.10 12.92 16.64
N LEU A 328 -13.45 12.58 17.88
CA LEU A 328 -14.63 13.15 18.52
C LEU A 328 -14.41 14.55 19.10
N LYS A 329 -13.17 14.94 19.41
CA LYS A 329 -12.85 16.17 20.17
C LYS A 329 -11.98 17.19 19.43
N ASN A 330 -11.05 16.76 18.59
CA ASN A 330 -9.96 17.60 18.06
C ASN A 330 -10.11 17.98 16.58
N ASN A 331 -11.35 18.05 16.08
CA ASN A 331 -11.67 18.42 14.68
C ASN A 331 -11.03 17.53 13.58
N ASP A 332 -10.36 16.43 13.91
CA ASP A 332 -9.78 15.51 12.92
C ASP A 332 -10.80 14.92 11.94
N LEU A 333 -12.09 14.96 12.29
CA LEU A 333 -13.17 14.60 11.38
C LEU A 333 -13.21 15.49 10.12
N GLU A 334 -12.70 16.71 10.17
CA GLU A 334 -12.65 17.60 9.00
C GLU A 334 -11.78 17.04 7.87
N LYS A 335 -10.80 16.17 8.20
CA LYS A 335 -10.00 15.45 7.19
C LYS A 335 -10.85 14.59 6.25
N PHE A 336 -12.02 14.17 6.71
CA PHE A 336 -12.97 13.39 5.91
C PHE A 336 -13.78 14.23 4.91
N LYS A 337 -13.70 15.58 4.96
CA LYS A 337 -14.23 16.46 3.89
C LYS A 337 -13.29 16.47 2.68
N CYS A 338 -12.95 15.31 2.15
CA CYS A 338 -11.93 15.17 1.11
C CYS A 338 -12.45 15.39 -0.32
N ARG A 339 -13.78 15.47 -0.52
CA ARG A 339 -14.38 15.76 -1.84
C ARG A 339 -14.87 17.20 -1.88
N HIS A 340 -14.09 18.06 -2.53
CA HIS A 340 -14.51 19.41 -2.88
C HIS A 340 -15.38 19.35 -4.14
N ALA A 341 -16.46 20.13 -4.19
CA ALA A 341 -17.26 20.24 -5.40
C ALA A 341 -16.37 20.73 -6.56
N ASN A 342 -16.61 20.22 -7.77
CA ASN A 342 -15.96 20.74 -8.96
C ASN A 342 -16.24 22.25 -9.05
N ILE A 343 -15.19 23.06 -9.05
CA ILE A 343 -15.30 24.51 -9.26
C ILE A 343 -15.90 24.69 -10.65
N LYS A 344 -17.13 25.22 -10.73
CA LYS A 344 -17.71 25.65 -12.00
C LYS A 344 -16.80 26.74 -12.55
N ARG A 345 -16.10 26.46 -13.64
CA ARG A 345 -15.47 27.52 -14.43
C ARG A 345 -16.61 28.33 -15.03
N SER A 346 -16.70 29.59 -14.64
CA SER A 346 -17.65 30.58 -15.16
C SER A 346 -17.41 30.85 -16.63
#